data_AF-A0A0A1T1X5-F1
#
_entry.id   AF-A0A0A1T1X5-F1
#
_cell.length_a   1.000
_cell.length_b   1.000
_cell.length_c   1.000
_cell.angle_alpha   90.00
_cell.angle_beta   90.00
_cell.angle_gamma   90.00
#
_symmetry.space_group_name_H-M   'P 1'
#
loop_
_entity.id
_entity.type
_entity.pdbx_description
1 polymer ?
#
loop_
_entity_poly.entity_id
_entity_poly.type
_entity_poly.pdbx_seq_one_letter_code
_entity_poly.pdbx_strand_id
1 'polypeptide(L)'
;MKLCQTVLLQAQDPAAPSKNICKLFLSPFSGTAKSIPVDNVSEETTATQRDDASDASTPDISVDSPLDDHTTATAVRDLLTAVAPTLRSLVIDMPLRSLYPEDDHNGVRPILRAGFSALTSLENFVSVRDELFLSTTEARDEPEVWATLWPKLQRLALYNLDLGAEGIWNQLSNLPYLQAAVFGRADGYGEDIDHEVDHAWHALLGLDVKKEWLQAIELSNKDGNVERVGTITLIFADVADLQPRFGKYAESWQTLDPDGNIQVLLADVPEPGRVHAADAVGGQEACPIELTQQFLLRHGLDGTLWDKTACWIRKEE
;
A
#
# COMPACT_ATOMS: atom_id res chain seq x y z
N MET A 1 4.22 -13.55 -28.21
CA MET A 1 3.06 -13.62 -27.30
C MET A 1 3.31 -14.72 -26.27
N LYS A 2 3.90 -14.35 -25.13
CA LYS A 2 3.92 -15.20 -23.93
C LYS A 2 3.52 -14.30 -22.76
N LEU A 3 2.21 -14.10 -22.58
CA LEU A 3 1.68 -13.72 -21.28
C LEU A 3 1.81 -14.98 -20.39
N CYS A 4 2.91 -15.07 -19.65
CA CYS A 4 3.01 -15.99 -18.53
C CYS A 4 2.86 -15.17 -17.25
N GLN A 5 1.62 -15.00 -16.77
CA GLN A 5 1.33 -14.71 -15.37
C GLN A 5 -0.17 -14.92 -15.13
N THR A 6 -0.50 -15.59 -14.02
CA THR A 6 -1.81 -16.16 -13.71
C THR A 6 -2.87 -15.07 -13.57
N VAL A 7 -3.66 -14.84 -14.62
CA VAL A 7 -4.94 -14.13 -14.50
C VAL A 7 -5.96 -15.14 -13.95
N LEU A 8 -6.17 -15.14 -12.63
CA LEU A 8 -7.21 -15.97 -12.04
C LEU A 8 -8.58 -15.26 -12.24
N LEU A 9 -9.28 -15.62 -13.30
CA LEU A 9 -10.67 -15.21 -13.51
C LEU A 9 -11.60 -16.16 -12.73
N GLN A 10 -12.05 -15.76 -11.54
CA GLN A 10 -13.13 -16.51 -10.86
C GLN A 10 -14.48 -16.10 -11.45
N ALA A 11 -15.04 -16.99 -12.27
CA ALA A 11 -16.31 -16.81 -12.95
C ALA A 11 -17.39 -17.73 -12.35
N GLN A 12 -18.19 -17.27 -11.39
CA GLN A 12 -19.31 -18.06 -10.86
C GLN A 12 -20.44 -18.20 -11.91
N ASP A 13 -21.08 -19.39 -11.95
CA ASP A 13 -22.32 -19.81 -12.65
C ASP A 13 -22.29 -20.16 -14.17
N PRO A 14 -22.34 -21.44 -14.60
CA PRO A 14 -22.24 -21.85 -16.01
C PRO A 14 -23.44 -21.53 -16.94
N ALA A 15 -24.49 -20.81 -16.48
CA ALA A 15 -25.73 -20.64 -17.26
C ALA A 15 -26.07 -19.22 -17.80
N ALA A 16 -25.20 -18.20 -17.67
CA ALA A 16 -25.56 -16.80 -17.98
C ALA A 16 -24.79 -16.15 -19.17
N PRO A 17 -25.41 -15.22 -19.94
CA PRO A 17 -24.81 -14.55 -21.10
C PRO A 17 -23.67 -13.61 -20.65
N SER A 18 -22.56 -13.60 -21.40
CA SER A 18 -21.32 -12.83 -21.19
C SER A 18 -21.06 -12.42 -19.73
N LYS A 19 -20.41 -13.31 -18.97
CA LYS A 19 -20.06 -13.06 -17.57
C LYS A 19 -19.22 -11.80 -17.41
N ASN A 20 -19.81 -10.79 -16.78
CA ASN A 20 -19.14 -9.57 -16.36
C ASN A 20 -18.09 -9.91 -15.29
N ILE A 21 -16.82 -9.59 -15.54
CA ILE A 21 -15.73 -9.79 -14.57
C ILE A 21 -15.92 -8.77 -13.44
N CYS A 22 -16.20 -9.25 -12.22
CA CYS A 22 -16.39 -8.41 -11.04
C CYS A 22 -15.22 -8.46 -10.04
N LYS A 23 -14.35 -9.46 -10.15
CA LYS A 23 -13.14 -9.61 -9.34
C LYS A 23 -11.94 -9.91 -10.23
N LEU A 24 -10.79 -9.30 -9.94
CA LEU A 24 -9.57 -9.49 -10.71
C LEU A 24 -8.34 -9.50 -9.77
N PHE A 25 -7.39 -10.37 -10.08
CA PHE A 25 -6.04 -10.34 -9.53
C PHE A 25 -5.05 -10.04 -10.66
N LEU A 26 -4.13 -9.10 -10.44
CA LEU A 26 -3.08 -8.74 -11.38
C LEU A 26 -1.70 -8.85 -10.75
N SER A 27 -0.82 -9.65 -11.36
CA SER A 27 0.62 -9.64 -11.10
C SER A 27 1.32 -9.83 -12.45
N PRO A 28 1.38 -8.79 -13.30
CA PRO A 28 1.85 -8.91 -14.68
C PRO A 28 3.34 -8.59 -14.86
N PHE A 29 4.01 -8.12 -13.80
CA PHE A 29 5.43 -7.76 -13.81
C PHE A 29 6.20 -8.78 -12.99
N SER A 30 7.07 -9.56 -13.63
CA SER A 30 7.87 -10.58 -12.98
C SER A 30 9.13 -9.94 -12.38
N GLY A 31 9.11 -9.65 -11.09
CA GLY A 31 10.34 -9.43 -10.33
C GLY A 31 10.82 -10.74 -9.74
N THR A 32 11.97 -11.28 -10.15
CA THR A 32 12.74 -12.11 -9.23
C THR A 32 13.08 -11.20 -8.05
N ALA A 33 12.55 -11.49 -6.87
CA ALA A 33 12.86 -10.75 -5.65
C ALA A 33 14.37 -10.83 -5.39
N LYS A 34 15.11 -9.84 -5.88
CA LYS A 34 16.33 -9.39 -5.25
C LYS A 34 15.94 -8.09 -4.59
N SER A 35 15.94 -8.12 -3.27
CA SER A 35 15.81 -6.96 -2.39
C SER A 35 16.56 -5.79 -3.00
N ILE A 36 15.83 -4.76 -3.42
CA ILE A 36 16.43 -3.46 -3.69
C ILE A 36 16.88 -2.94 -2.32
N PRO A 37 18.17 -2.64 -2.11
CA PRO A 37 18.60 -1.92 -0.91
C PRO A 37 17.88 -0.57 -0.91
N VAL A 38 17.28 -0.21 0.21
CA VAL A 38 16.79 1.15 0.41
C VAL A 38 18.02 2.06 0.42
N ASP A 39 18.24 2.81 -0.65
CA ASP A 39 19.33 3.76 -0.72
C ASP A 39 19.09 4.91 0.27
N ASN A 40 20.04 5.03 1.20
CA ASN A 40 20.23 6.19 2.07
C ASN A 40 20.50 7.42 1.20
N VAL A 41 19.51 8.27 0.98
CA VAL A 41 19.78 9.64 0.52
C VAL A 41 20.05 10.50 1.75
N SER A 42 21.32 10.64 2.08
CA SER A 42 21.83 11.72 2.93
C SER A 42 23.27 11.96 2.57
N GLU A 43 23.53 12.93 1.70
CA GLU A 43 24.81 13.64 1.68
C GLU A 43 24.66 14.97 0.94
N GLU A 44 24.26 15.99 1.69
CA GLU A 44 24.61 17.37 1.37
C GLU A 44 25.50 17.88 2.51
N THR A 45 26.82 17.87 2.32
CA THR A 45 27.72 18.76 3.08
C THR A 45 29.07 18.96 2.39
N THR A 46 29.21 20.16 1.81
CA THR A 46 30.39 21.04 1.82
C THR A 46 31.80 20.45 1.70
N ALA A 47 32.40 20.68 0.53
CA ALA A 47 33.78 21.08 0.25
C ALA A 47 34.88 20.84 1.32
N THR A 48 35.85 19.96 1.01
CA THR A 48 37.30 20.27 1.00
C THR A 48 38.17 19.18 0.35
N GLN A 49 38.95 19.59 -0.67
CA GLN A 49 40.28 19.14 -1.14
C GLN A 49 40.73 17.65 -1.16
N ARG A 50 40.93 17.16 -2.41
CA ARG A 50 42.14 16.53 -3.04
C ARG A 50 42.87 15.35 -2.35
N ASP A 51 42.92 14.19 -3.01
CA ASP A 51 44.09 13.72 -3.81
C ASP A 51 43.83 12.36 -4.50
N ASP A 52 44.57 12.10 -5.58
CA ASP A 52 44.48 11.06 -6.61
C ASP A 52 44.41 9.58 -6.17
N ALA A 53 43.62 8.75 -6.87
CA ALA A 53 44.10 7.51 -7.54
C ALA A 53 42.96 6.67 -8.19
N SER A 54 43.11 6.42 -9.50
CA SER A 54 42.58 5.30 -10.31
C SER A 54 41.07 5.03 -10.31
N ASP A 55 40.41 5.68 -11.26
CA ASP A 55 39.10 5.35 -11.83
C ASP A 55 39.12 3.98 -12.52
N ALA A 56 38.63 2.96 -11.82
CA ALA A 56 38.10 1.75 -12.41
C ALA A 56 36.60 1.78 -12.14
N SER A 57 35.87 2.49 -13.01
CA SER A 57 34.42 2.56 -13.01
C SER A 57 33.88 1.13 -13.11
N THR A 58 33.38 0.60 -11.99
CA THR A 58 32.51 -0.57 -12.01
C THR A 58 31.32 -0.21 -12.90
N PRO A 59 30.99 -1.00 -13.94
CA PRO A 59 29.82 -0.71 -14.75
C PRO A 59 28.61 -0.72 -13.81
N ASP A 60 27.96 0.44 -13.74
CA ASP A 60 26.65 0.60 -13.15
C ASP A 60 25.70 -0.34 -13.88
N ILE A 61 25.49 -1.53 -13.32
CA ILE A 61 24.46 -2.44 -13.79
C ILE A 61 23.17 -1.85 -13.23
N SER A 62 22.68 -0.80 -13.88
CA SER A 62 21.28 -0.41 -13.81
C SER A 62 20.48 -1.67 -14.13
N VAL A 63 19.90 -2.26 -13.09
CA VAL A 63 18.96 -3.36 -13.27
C VAL A 63 17.67 -2.68 -13.69
N ASP A 64 17.41 -2.63 -15.00
CA ASP A 64 16.18 -2.08 -15.55
C ASP A 64 14.99 -2.58 -14.74
N SER A 65 14.15 -1.65 -14.29
CA SER A 65 12.99 -1.96 -13.46
C SER A 65 12.10 -2.98 -14.18
N PRO A 66 11.63 -4.05 -13.51
CA PRO A 66 10.70 -4.99 -14.12
C PRO A 66 9.39 -4.30 -14.51
N LEU A 67 9.08 -3.11 -13.96
CA LEU A 67 7.90 -2.32 -14.32
C LEU A 67 8.08 -1.57 -15.65
N ASP A 68 9.31 -1.27 -16.09
CA ASP A 68 9.59 -0.46 -17.30
C ASP A 68 9.38 -1.26 -18.61
N ASP A 69 8.27 -1.98 -18.69
CA ASP A 69 7.80 -2.71 -19.87
C ASP A 69 6.52 -2.07 -20.43
N HIS A 70 6.70 -1.25 -21.45
CA HIS A 70 5.62 -0.57 -22.18
C HIS A 70 4.53 -1.52 -22.70
N THR A 71 4.91 -2.71 -23.18
CA THR A 71 3.96 -3.67 -23.76
C THR A 71 3.06 -4.23 -22.67
N THR A 72 3.66 -4.60 -21.54
CA THR A 72 2.91 -5.08 -20.38
C THR A 72 2.05 -3.98 -19.78
N ALA A 73 2.56 -2.76 -19.63
CA ALA A 73 1.79 -1.60 -19.15
C ALA A 73 0.57 -1.32 -20.04
N THR A 74 0.75 -1.35 -21.36
CA THR A 74 -0.33 -1.18 -22.33
C THR A 74 -1.40 -2.26 -22.19
N ALA A 75 -0.98 -3.53 -22.07
CA ALA A 75 -1.90 -4.64 -21.88
C ALA A 75 -2.70 -4.52 -20.56
N VAL A 76 -2.05 -4.08 -19.48
CA VAL A 76 -2.70 -3.81 -18.19
C VAL A 76 -3.73 -2.69 -18.33
N ARG A 77 -3.36 -1.56 -18.94
CA ARG A 77 -4.30 -0.44 -19.19
C ARG A 77 -5.53 -0.89 -19.96
N ASP A 78 -5.32 -1.62 -21.06
CA ASP A 78 -6.42 -2.06 -21.93
C ASP A 78 -7.35 -3.04 -21.21
N LEU A 79 -6.79 -3.97 -20.43
CA LEU A 79 -7.55 -4.88 -19.58
C LEU A 79 -8.38 -4.13 -18.54
N LEU A 80 -7.74 -3.25 -17.75
CA LEU A 80 -8.42 -2.46 -16.71
C LEU A 80 -9.54 -1.61 -17.30
N THR A 81 -9.31 -0.98 -18.44
CA THR A 81 -10.31 -0.19 -19.17
C THR A 81 -11.48 -1.06 -19.63
N ALA A 82 -11.21 -2.25 -20.16
CA ALA A 82 -12.25 -3.16 -20.64
C ALA A 82 -13.14 -3.69 -19.51
N VAL A 83 -12.59 -3.94 -18.33
CA VAL A 83 -13.35 -4.46 -17.17
C VAL A 83 -13.89 -3.36 -16.25
N ALA A 84 -13.47 -2.10 -16.43
CA ALA A 84 -13.81 -0.97 -15.57
C ALA A 84 -15.32 -0.83 -15.23
N PRO A 85 -16.27 -1.05 -16.16
CA PRO A 85 -17.70 -0.91 -15.84
C PRO A 85 -18.20 -1.97 -14.82
N THR A 86 -17.55 -3.13 -14.77
CA THR A 86 -18.03 -4.30 -14.04
C THR A 86 -17.14 -4.70 -12.88
N LEU A 87 -15.87 -4.31 -12.88
CA LEU A 87 -14.92 -4.63 -11.83
C LEU A 87 -15.33 -3.97 -10.52
N ARG A 88 -15.44 -4.76 -9.45
CA ARG A 88 -15.78 -4.33 -8.09
C ARG A 88 -14.67 -4.62 -7.09
N SER A 89 -13.85 -5.62 -7.34
CA SER A 89 -12.74 -6.01 -6.48
C SER A 89 -11.46 -6.19 -7.30
N LEU A 90 -10.38 -5.54 -6.89
CA LEU A 90 -9.08 -5.68 -7.53
C LEU A 90 -8.00 -5.91 -6.46
N VAL A 91 -7.20 -6.96 -6.67
CA VAL A 91 -5.96 -7.19 -5.93
C VAL A 91 -4.81 -7.06 -6.92
N ILE A 92 -3.81 -6.23 -6.62
CA ILE A 92 -2.59 -6.13 -7.42
C ILE A 92 -1.38 -6.58 -6.62
N ASP A 93 -0.53 -7.38 -7.24
CA ASP A 93 0.81 -7.73 -6.78
C ASP A 93 1.82 -7.21 -7.81
N MET A 94 2.03 -5.89 -7.76
CA MET A 94 2.82 -5.11 -8.70
C MET A 94 3.82 -4.25 -7.93
N PRO A 95 5.11 -4.19 -8.31
CA PRO A 95 6.09 -3.34 -7.63
C PRO A 95 6.10 -1.92 -8.23
N LEU A 96 5.04 -1.13 -8.05
CA LEU A 96 4.91 0.18 -8.70
C LEU A 96 6.01 1.17 -8.28
N ARG A 97 6.56 1.02 -7.07
CA ARG A 97 7.70 1.79 -6.57
C ARG A 97 9.07 1.33 -7.13
N SER A 98 9.12 0.30 -7.97
CA SER A 98 10.38 -0.08 -8.63
C SER A 98 10.73 0.80 -9.83
N LEU A 99 9.86 1.72 -10.24
CA LEU A 99 10.09 2.65 -11.35
C LEU A 99 9.65 4.04 -10.92
N TYR A 100 10.60 4.94 -10.68
CA TYR A 100 10.30 6.32 -10.29
C TYR A 100 9.99 7.19 -11.52
N PRO A 101 9.32 8.35 -11.36
CA PRO A 101 9.02 9.26 -12.47
C PRO A 101 10.23 9.64 -13.34
N GLU A 102 11.37 9.91 -12.71
CA GLU A 102 12.64 10.27 -13.32
C GLU A 102 13.24 9.14 -14.20
N ASP A 103 12.92 7.89 -13.86
CA ASP A 103 13.40 6.69 -14.53
C ASP A 103 12.40 6.14 -15.57
N ASP A 104 11.23 6.77 -15.76
CA ASP A 104 10.15 6.28 -16.64
C ASP A 104 10.43 6.53 -18.13
N HIS A 105 11.50 5.92 -18.63
CA HIS A 105 11.98 6.12 -19.99
C HIS A 105 11.00 5.64 -21.06
N ASN A 106 10.16 4.63 -20.76
CA ASN A 106 9.17 4.10 -21.71
C ASN A 106 7.74 4.64 -21.51
N GLY A 107 7.55 5.62 -20.62
CA GLY A 107 6.23 6.23 -20.36
C GLY A 107 5.21 5.25 -19.79
N VAL A 108 5.66 4.29 -18.99
CA VAL A 108 4.85 3.26 -18.33
C VAL A 108 3.93 3.88 -17.30
N ARG A 109 4.39 4.85 -16.50
CA ARG A 109 3.61 5.37 -15.36
C ARG A 109 2.34 6.09 -15.82
N PRO A 110 2.36 6.98 -16.83
CA PRO A 110 1.14 7.54 -17.41
C PRO A 110 0.17 6.48 -17.95
N ILE A 111 0.69 5.41 -18.56
CA ILE A 111 -0.13 4.31 -19.11
C ILE A 111 -0.85 3.56 -17.99
N LEU A 112 -0.13 3.18 -16.93
CA LEU A 112 -0.71 2.50 -15.77
C LEU A 112 -1.71 3.41 -15.07
N ARG A 113 -1.35 4.68 -14.80
CA ARG A 113 -2.23 5.68 -14.17
C ARG A 113 -3.55 5.81 -14.94
N ALA A 114 -3.51 5.85 -16.27
CA ALA A 114 -4.71 5.90 -17.12
C ALA A 114 -5.60 4.65 -16.95
N GLY A 115 -5.00 3.46 -16.85
CA GLY A 115 -5.73 2.21 -16.63
C GLY A 115 -6.43 2.17 -15.27
N PHE A 116 -5.73 2.53 -14.19
CA PHE A 116 -6.32 2.59 -12.84
C PHE A 116 -7.37 3.70 -12.70
N SER A 117 -7.18 4.83 -13.38
CA SER A 117 -8.15 5.94 -13.42
C SER A 117 -9.51 5.53 -13.99
N ALA A 118 -9.55 4.53 -14.88
CA ALA A 118 -10.79 4.08 -15.50
C ALA A 118 -11.74 3.34 -14.53
N LEU A 119 -11.24 2.83 -13.39
CA LEU A 119 -11.93 1.90 -12.49
C LEU A 119 -12.99 2.55 -11.57
N THR A 120 -13.85 3.38 -12.13
CA THR A 120 -14.87 4.17 -11.40
C THR A 120 -15.94 3.35 -10.67
N SER A 121 -16.05 2.04 -10.97
CA SER A 121 -16.97 1.14 -10.27
C SER A 121 -16.32 0.28 -9.18
N LEU A 122 -15.03 0.50 -8.90
CA LEU A 122 -14.30 -0.28 -7.91
C LEU A 122 -14.82 -0.02 -6.50
N GLU A 123 -15.01 -1.09 -5.73
CA GLU A 123 -15.53 -1.06 -4.36
C GLU A 123 -14.47 -1.59 -3.36
N ASN A 124 -13.62 -2.51 -3.79
CA ASN A 124 -12.59 -3.13 -2.95
C ASN A 124 -11.25 -3.12 -3.69
N PHE A 125 -10.22 -2.58 -3.07
CA PHE A 125 -8.87 -2.53 -3.64
C PHE A 125 -7.82 -2.99 -2.63
N VAL A 126 -6.85 -3.77 -3.11
CA VAL A 126 -5.67 -4.20 -2.36
C VAL A 126 -4.43 -4.02 -3.24
N SER A 127 -3.48 -3.19 -2.81
CA SER A 127 -2.12 -3.19 -3.34
C SER A 127 -1.21 -3.93 -2.38
N VAL A 128 -0.59 -5.01 -2.87
CA VAL A 128 0.19 -5.93 -2.05
C VAL A 128 1.59 -5.40 -1.74
N ARG A 129 2.25 -4.71 -2.68
CA ARG A 129 3.67 -4.35 -2.56
C ARG A 129 3.94 -2.87 -2.30
N ASP A 130 2.94 -2.01 -2.46
CA ASP A 130 3.08 -0.56 -2.35
C ASP A 130 1.73 0.13 -2.04
N GLU A 131 1.79 1.45 -1.98
CA GLU A 131 0.70 2.37 -1.69
C GLU A 131 -0.14 2.77 -2.92
N LEU A 132 -0.03 2.03 -4.02
CA LEU A 132 -0.48 2.39 -5.37
C LEU A 132 0.31 3.58 -5.95
N PHE A 133 1.65 3.48 -5.92
CA PHE A 133 2.54 4.56 -6.37
C PHE A 133 2.48 4.84 -7.88
N LEU A 134 1.57 5.74 -8.30
CA LEU A 134 1.27 6.04 -9.71
C LEU A 134 1.60 7.48 -10.15
N SER A 135 2.27 8.29 -9.33
CA SER A 135 2.67 9.67 -9.69
C SER A 135 3.49 9.71 -10.98
N THR A 136 3.17 10.57 -11.93
CA THR A 136 3.90 10.71 -13.20
C THR A 136 4.97 11.80 -13.16
N THR A 137 5.05 12.52 -12.03
CA THR A 137 5.95 13.65 -11.79
C THR A 137 6.78 13.43 -10.52
N GLU A 138 8.02 13.91 -10.51
CA GLU A 138 8.89 13.89 -9.32
C GLU A 138 8.28 14.66 -8.14
N ALA A 139 7.54 15.73 -8.43
CA ALA A 139 6.91 16.58 -7.43
C ALA A 139 5.75 15.89 -6.68
N ARG A 140 5.22 14.78 -7.22
CA ARG A 140 4.07 14.03 -6.65
C ARG A 140 2.87 14.94 -6.33
N ASP A 141 2.67 15.95 -7.17
CA ASP A 141 1.58 16.93 -7.07
C ASP A 141 0.25 16.38 -7.57
N GLU A 142 0.28 15.26 -8.27
CA GLU A 142 -0.91 14.57 -8.70
C GLU A 142 -1.63 13.88 -7.53
N PRO A 143 -2.95 14.05 -7.38
CA PRO A 143 -3.69 13.39 -6.32
C PRO A 143 -3.71 11.87 -6.54
N GLU A 144 -3.86 11.14 -5.44
CA GLU A 144 -4.01 9.70 -5.47
C GLU A 144 -5.24 9.28 -6.28
N VAL A 145 -5.06 8.27 -7.14
CA VAL A 145 -6.13 7.76 -8.02
C VAL A 145 -7.29 7.22 -7.19
N TRP A 146 -6.97 6.48 -6.12
CA TRP A 146 -7.97 5.89 -5.23
C TRP A 146 -8.75 6.94 -4.44
N ALA A 147 -8.16 8.11 -4.18
CA ALA A 147 -8.78 9.18 -3.40
C ALA A 147 -9.79 10.01 -4.23
N THR A 148 -9.54 10.14 -5.53
CA THR A 148 -10.26 11.11 -6.38
C THR A 148 -11.12 10.48 -7.47
N LEU A 149 -10.76 9.28 -7.95
CA LEU A 149 -11.38 8.69 -9.15
C LEU A 149 -12.23 7.45 -8.87
N TRP A 150 -12.23 6.94 -7.63
CA TRP A 150 -12.97 5.72 -7.24
C TRP A 150 -14.11 6.04 -6.26
N PRO A 151 -15.22 6.65 -6.74
CA PRO A 151 -16.28 7.19 -5.89
C PRO A 151 -17.09 6.13 -5.14
N LYS A 152 -16.91 4.84 -5.46
CA LYS A 152 -17.61 3.71 -4.83
C LYS A 152 -16.72 2.91 -3.89
N LEU A 153 -15.49 3.35 -3.65
CA LEU A 153 -14.52 2.63 -2.84
C LEU A 153 -15.03 2.47 -1.41
N GLN A 154 -15.15 1.22 -0.97
CA GLN A 154 -15.62 0.82 0.36
C GLN A 154 -14.49 0.24 1.20
N ARG A 155 -13.53 -0.45 0.57
CA ARG A 155 -12.43 -1.11 1.26
C ARG A 155 -11.12 -0.89 0.52
N LEU A 156 -10.11 -0.42 1.24
CA LEU A 156 -8.81 -0.02 0.70
C LEU A 156 -7.67 -0.64 1.50
N ALA A 157 -6.78 -1.39 0.87
CA ALA A 157 -5.61 -1.95 1.52
C ALA A 157 -4.36 -1.52 0.76
N LEU A 158 -3.43 -0.90 1.47
CA LEU A 158 -2.21 -0.34 0.92
C LEU A 158 -1.03 -0.82 1.75
N TYR A 159 0.06 -1.17 1.08
CA TYR A 159 1.31 -1.54 1.73
C TYR A 159 2.25 -0.34 1.76
N ASN A 160 2.86 -0.06 2.92
CA ASN A 160 3.84 1.00 3.11
C ASN A 160 3.33 2.41 2.74
N LEU A 161 2.08 2.70 3.07
CA LEU A 161 1.53 4.05 2.97
C LEU A 161 2.14 4.94 4.05
N ASP A 162 2.62 6.12 3.65
CA ASP A 162 3.04 7.17 4.57
C ASP A 162 1.80 7.92 5.11
N LEU A 163 1.49 7.70 6.39
CA LEU A 163 0.38 8.34 7.09
C LEU A 163 0.75 9.72 7.66
N GLY A 164 2.02 10.11 7.60
CA GLY A 164 2.52 11.45 7.92
C GLY A 164 2.48 12.40 6.72
N ALA A 165 2.35 11.86 5.50
CA ALA A 165 2.26 12.63 4.27
C ALA A 165 1.10 13.65 4.32
N GLU A 166 1.38 14.86 3.82
CA GLU A 166 0.40 15.95 3.83
C GLU A 166 -0.89 15.56 3.09
N GLY A 167 -2.03 15.78 3.74
CA GLY A 167 -3.34 15.59 3.14
C GLY A 167 -3.85 14.16 3.03
N ILE A 168 -3.09 13.14 3.43
CA ILE A 168 -3.52 11.73 3.33
C ILE A 168 -4.82 11.45 4.10
N TRP A 169 -4.98 12.03 5.28
CA TRP A 169 -6.21 11.92 6.07
C TRP A 169 -7.40 12.60 5.41
N ASN A 170 -7.18 13.74 4.74
CA ASN A 170 -8.21 14.44 3.97
C ASN A 170 -8.64 13.61 2.74
N GLN A 171 -7.69 12.93 2.08
CA GLN A 171 -7.98 12.03 0.97
C GLN A 171 -8.86 10.84 1.42
N LEU A 172 -8.52 10.20 2.54
CA LEU A 172 -9.30 9.10 3.10
C LEU A 172 -10.68 9.54 3.62
N SER A 173 -10.77 10.72 4.22
CA SER A 173 -12.02 11.25 4.79
C SER A 173 -13.03 11.62 3.69
N ASN A 174 -12.53 12.08 2.53
CA ASN A 174 -13.32 12.45 1.35
C ASN A 174 -13.94 11.26 0.59
N LEU A 175 -13.67 10.02 0.98
CA LEU A 175 -14.30 8.84 0.40
C LEU A 175 -15.61 8.50 1.13
N PRO A 176 -16.79 8.81 0.55
CA PRO A 176 -18.09 8.75 1.25
C PRO A 176 -18.46 7.37 1.78
N TYR A 177 -18.06 6.34 1.03
CA TYR A 177 -18.46 4.95 1.27
C TYR A 177 -17.34 4.12 1.89
N LEU A 178 -16.18 4.71 2.18
CA LEU A 178 -15.06 3.98 2.78
C LEU A 178 -15.47 3.48 4.16
N GLN A 179 -15.44 2.17 4.36
CA GLN A 179 -15.83 1.50 5.59
C GLN A 179 -14.63 0.87 6.30
N ALA A 180 -13.63 0.44 5.53
CA ALA A 180 -12.42 -0.16 6.07
C ALA A 180 -11.17 0.25 5.28
N ALA A 181 -10.10 0.56 6.00
CA ALA A 181 -8.76 0.72 5.44
C ALA A 181 -7.78 -0.20 6.17
N VAL A 182 -6.92 -0.88 5.41
CA VAL A 182 -5.85 -1.74 5.94
C VAL A 182 -4.52 -1.15 5.51
N PHE A 183 -3.64 -0.94 6.48
CA PHE A 183 -2.32 -0.38 6.27
C PHE A 183 -1.29 -1.43 6.65
N GLY A 184 -0.70 -2.08 5.65
CA GLY A 184 0.38 -3.03 5.85
C GLY A 184 1.69 -2.28 6.01
N ARG A 185 2.33 -2.37 7.18
CA ARG A 185 3.61 -1.68 7.45
C ARG A 185 3.59 -0.18 7.11
N ALA A 186 2.56 0.55 7.53
CA ALA A 186 2.49 1.99 7.27
C ALA A 186 3.65 2.77 7.93
N ASP A 187 4.05 3.84 7.25
CA ASP A 187 5.07 4.80 7.69
C ASP A 187 4.40 6.06 8.26
N GLY A 188 5.15 6.98 8.88
CA GLY A 188 4.59 8.23 9.41
C GLY A 188 5.58 9.18 10.10
N TYR A 189 5.04 10.06 10.95
CA TYR A 189 5.77 11.11 11.67
C TYR A 189 6.87 10.54 12.60
N GLY A 190 8.03 10.23 12.03
CA GLY A 190 9.28 10.07 12.77
C GLY A 190 9.89 11.44 13.04
N GLU A 191 9.37 12.18 14.02
CA GLU A 191 10.18 13.25 14.64
C GLU A 191 11.09 12.62 15.70
N ASP A 192 12.40 12.86 15.56
CA ASP A 192 13.42 12.84 16.60
C ASP A 192 13.32 11.72 17.63
N ILE A 193 13.50 10.46 17.19
CA ILE A 193 14.15 9.50 18.08
C ILE A 193 15.63 9.87 18.03
N ASP A 194 16.14 10.45 19.12
CA ASP A 194 17.57 10.59 19.37
C ASP A 194 18.29 9.35 18.81
N HIS A 195 19.29 9.57 17.95
CA HIS A 195 20.00 8.57 17.13
C HIS A 195 20.67 7.40 17.90
N GLU A 196 20.28 7.11 19.13
CA GLU A 196 20.76 6.01 19.97
C GLU A 196 19.85 4.78 20.01
N VAL A 197 18.65 4.81 19.42
CA VAL A 197 17.82 3.59 19.25
C VAL A 197 17.80 3.20 17.78
N ASP A 198 18.57 2.15 17.47
CA ASP A 198 18.85 1.55 16.16
C ASP A 198 17.62 0.92 15.47
N HIS A 199 16.42 1.47 15.67
CA HIS A 199 15.15 0.95 15.19
C HIS A 199 14.34 2.07 14.53
N ALA A 200 14.66 2.32 13.25
CA ALA A 200 13.89 3.14 12.30
C ALA A 200 12.43 2.64 12.04
N TRP A 201 11.93 1.70 12.85
CA TRP A 201 10.65 1.02 12.66
C TRP A 201 9.53 1.55 13.59
N HIS A 202 9.72 2.76 14.12
CA HIS A 202 8.83 3.40 15.09
C HIS A 202 8.03 4.58 14.51
N ALA A 203 7.85 4.62 13.19
CA ALA A 203 7.33 5.77 12.45
C ALA A 203 5.92 6.24 12.84
N LEU A 204 5.12 5.39 13.49
CA LEU A 204 3.76 5.73 13.93
C LEU A 204 3.65 6.11 15.42
N LEU A 205 4.77 6.15 16.17
CA LEU A 205 4.73 6.46 17.60
C LEU A 205 4.13 7.84 17.90
N GLY A 206 4.22 8.80 16.98
CA GLY A 206 3.69 10.17 17.14
C GLY A 206 2.22 10.35 16.73
N LEU A 207 1.60 9.35 16.10
CA LEU A 207 0.33 9.52 15.39
C LEU A 207 -0.90 9.22 16.27
N ASP A 208 -1.68 10.25 16.61
CA ASP A 208 -3.02 10.08 17.19
C ASP A 208 -4.04 9.87 16.06
N VAL A 209 -4.19 8.62 15.63
CA VAL A 209 -5.02 8.22 14.48
C VAL A 209 -6.45 8.77 14.55
N LYS A 210 -7.11 8.71 15.72
CA LYS A 210 -8.49 9.21 15.83
C LYS A 210 -8.55 10.73 15.73
N LYS A 211 -7.57 11.43 16.29
CA LYS A 211 -7.49 12.89 16.18
C LYS A 211 -7.28 13.33 14.73
N GLU A 212 -6.33 12.74 14.01
CA GLU A 212 -6.09 13.03 12.59
C GLU A 212 -7.34 12.79 11.75
N TRP A 213 -7.99 11.63 11.97
CA TRP A 213 -9.24 11.30 11.30
C TRP A 213 -10.35 12.33 11.53
N LEU A 214 -10.60 12.70 12.79
CA LEU A 214 -11.65 13.64 13.15
C LEU A 214 -11.37 15.05 12.61
N GLN A 215 -10.12 15.49 12.64
CA GLN A 215 -9.71 16.77 12.07
C GLN A 215 -9.95 16.79 10.55
N ALA A 216 -9.59 15.72 9.84
CA ALA A 216 -9.81 15.60 8.41
C ALA A 216 -11.30 15.60 8.04
N ILE A 217 -12.15 14.99 8.85
CA ILE A 217 -13.62 15.05 8.67
C ILE A 217 -14.15 16.46 8.91
N GLU A 218 -13.67 17.15 9.95
CA GLU A 218 -14.08 18.52 10.25
C GLU A 218 -13.71 19.47 9.09
N LEU A 219 -12.52 19.33 8.52
CA LEU A 219 -12.07 20.10 7.36
C LEU A 219 -12.93 19.78 6.12
N SER A 220 -13.13 18.50 5.81
CA SER A 220 -13.98 18.06 4.69
C SER A 220 -15.40 18.62 4.76
N ASN A 221 -15.99 18.65 5.96
CA ASN A 221 -17.31 19.21 6.19
C ASN A 221 -17.35 20.75 6.01
N LYS A 222 -16.30 21.46 6.44
CA LYS A 222 -16.20 22.93 6.24
C LYS A 222 -16.09 23.30 4.77
N ASP A 223 -15.40 22.48 3.99
CA ASP A 223 -15.23 22.69 2.55
C ASP A 223 -16.47 22.27 1.73
N GLY A 224 -17.47 21.66 2.38
CA GLY A 224 -18.68 21.19 1.72
C GLY A 224 -18.44 20.01 0.78
N ASN A 225 -17.38 19.22 1.04
CA ASN A 225 -16.96 18.14 0.17
C ASN A 225 -17.98 16.99 0.18
N VAL A 226 -18.00 16.21 1.27
CA VAL A 226 -18.72 14.93 1.30
C VAL A 226 -19.23 14.62 2.71
N GLU A 227 -20.55 14.44 2.85
CA GLU A 227 -21.12 13.87 4.06
C GLU A 227 -20.82 12.37 4.12
N ARG A 228 -19.99 11.95 5.08
CA ARG A 228 -19.63 10.54 5.25
C ARG A 228 -20.80 9.74 5.82
N VAL A 229 -20.97 8.52 5.32
CA VAL A 229 -21.99 7.59 5.81
C VAL A 229 -21.35 6.49 6.67
N GLY A 230 -21.69 6.46 7.96
CA GLY A 230 -21.39 5.32 8.85
C GLY A 230 -20.02 5.35 9.53
N THR A 231 -19.65 4.21 10.12
CA THR A 231 -18.42 4.00 10.90
C THR A 231 -17.23 3.65 10.01
N ILE A 232 -16.02 3.95 10.48
CA ILE A 232 -14.77 3.55 9.81
C ILE A 232 -13.97 2.57 10.66
N THR A 233 -13.37 1.57 10.01
CA THR A 233 -12.41 0.66 10.62
C THR A 233 -11.03 0.84 9.98
N LEU A 234 -10.04 1.18 10.78
CA LEU A 234 -8.64 1.31 10.38
C LEU A 234 -7.87 0.13 10.98
N ILE A 235 -7.24 -0.67 10.12
CA ILE A 235 -6.54 -1.90 10.49
C ILE A 235 -5.07 -1.72 10.16
N PHE A 236 -4.21 -1.91 11.13
CA PHE A 236 -2.76 -1.88 10.95
C PHE A 236 -2.25 -3.32 10.95
N ALA A 237 -1.56 -3.71 9.87
CA ALA A 237 -1.07 -5.06 9.68
C ALA A 237 0.46 -5.07 9.65
N ASP A 238 1.08 -5.73 10.62
CA ASP A 238 2.52 -5.99 10.65
C ASP A 238 2.82 -7.23 11.50
N VAL A 239 4.08 -7.67 11.49
CA VAL A 239 4.56 -8.70 12.42
C VAL A 239 4.51 -8.14 13.85
N ALA A 240 4.25 -9.02 14.83
CA ALA A 240 3.84 -8.62 16.18
C ALA A 240 4.78 -7.58 16.85
N ASP A 241 6.09 -7.77 16.74
CA ASP A 241 7.07 -6.87 17.37
C ASP A 241 7.20 -5.50 16.66
N LEU A 242 6.72 -5.40 15.41
CA LEU A 242 6.72 -4.18 14.60
C LEU A 242 5.36 -3.48 14.55
N GLN A 243 4.36 -3.99 15.26
CA GLN A 243 3.05 -3.35 15.35
C GLN A 243 3.16 -1.92 15.91
N PRO A 244 2.40 -0.95 15.36
CA PRO A 244 2.32 0.37 15.95
C PRO A 244 1.72 0.29 17.35
N ARG A 245 2.18 1.18 18.23
CA ARG A 245 1.75 1.25 19.63
C ARG A 245 0.93 2.51 19.84
N PHE A 246 -0.38 2.38 20.00
CA PHE A 246 -1.27 3.53 20.20
C PHE A 246 -1.75 3.69 21.64
N GLY A 247 -1.36 2.79 22.56
CA GLY A 247 -1.84 2.78 23.95
C GLY A 247 -1.73 4.11 24.72
N LYS A 248 -0.79 5.01 24.35
CA LYS A 248 -0.71 6.35 24.96
C LYS A 248 -1.90 7.26 24.65
N TYR A 249 -2.71 6.93 23.64
CA TYR A 249 -3.90 7.68 23.22
C TYR A 249 -5.21 7.06 23.73
N ALA A 250 -5.17 5.96 24.49
CA ALA A 250 -6.38 5.25 24.92
C ALA A 250 -7.38 6.17 25.67
N GLU A 251 -6.89 7.01 26.59
CA GLU A 251 -7.73 7.96 27.33
C GLU A 251 -8.32 9.06 26.41
N SER A 252 -7.53 9.57 25.47
CA SER A 252 -8.01 10.60 24.54
C SER A 252 -9.05 10.03 23.59
N TRP A 253 -8.89 8.79 23.12
CA TRP A 253 -9.80 8.14 22.19
C TRP A 253 -11.20 7.91 22.77
N GLN A 254 -11.30 7.58 24.05
CA GLN A 254 -12.61 7.45 24.70
C GLN A 254 -13.33 8.81 24.79
N THR A 255 -12.57 9.90 24.91
CA THR A 255 -13.11 11.26 24.95
C THR A 255 -13.46 11.78 23.56
N LEU A 256 -12.62 11.50 22.56
CA LEU A 256 -12.75 11.98 21.18
C LEU A 256 -13.85 11.24 20.40
N ASP A 257 -14.03 9.94 20.65
CA ASP A 257 -14.98 9.08 19.94
C ASP A 257 -15.78 8.21 20.94
N PRO A 258 -16.67 8.83 21.74
CA PRO A 258 -17.40 8.14 22.80
C PRO A 258 -18.38 7.09 22.27
N ASP A 259 -18.86 7.25 21.03
CA ASP A 259 -19.78 6.33 20.38
C ASP A 259 -19.07 5.16 19.67
N GLY A 260 -17.74 5.21 19.56
CA GLY A 260 -16.94 4.15 18.93
C GLY A 260 -17.14 4.05 17.42
N ASN A 261 -17.38 5.19 16.75
CA ASN A 261 -17.59 5.26 15.31
C ASN A 261 -16.27 5.06 14.52
N ILE A 262 -15.12 5.21 15.18
CA ILE A 262 -13.79 5.01 14.62
C ILE A 262 -13.15 3.83 15.35
N GLN A 263 -12.96 2.73 14.62
CA GLN A 263 -12.29 1.54 15.15
C GLN A 263 -10.86 1.52 14.66
N VAL A 264 -9.91 1.45 15.59
CA VAL A 264 -8.49 1.23 15.29
C VAL A 264 -8.14 -0.16 15.79
N LEU A 265 -7.68 -1.02 14.88
CA LEU A 265 -7.43 -2.43 15.12
C LEU A 265 -6.03 -2.82 14.64
N LEU A 266 -5.46 -3.85 15.26
CA LEU A 266 -4.19 -4.44 14.86
C LEU A 266 -4.45 -5.85 14.32
N ALA A 267 -3.87 -6.17 13.17
CA ALA A 267 -3.88 -7.49 12.55
C ALA A 267 -2.47 -8.10 12.64
N ASP A 268 -2.32 -9.14 13.46
CA ASP A 268 -1.02 -9.77 13.68
C ASP A 268 -0.65 -10.64 12.47
N VAL A 269 0.38 -10.24 11.72
CA VAL A 269 0.93 -11.03 10.61
C VAL A 269 1.70 -12.20 11.19
N PRO A 270 1.31 -13.45 10.89
CA PRO A 270 2.00 -14.61 11.43
C PRO A 270 3.41 -14.70 10.84
N GLU A 271 4.42 -14.77 11.70
CA GLU A 271 5.74 -15.24 11.30
C GLU A 271 5.59 -16.68 10.77
N PRO A 272 6.17 -17.06 9.61
CA PRO A 272 6.38 -18.45 9.27
C PRO A 272 7.14 -18.98 10.45
N GLY A 273 6.57 -19.99 11.11
CA GLY A 273 6.85 -20.24 12.51
C GLY A 273 8.34 -20.34 12.82
N ARG A 274 8.63 -20.44 14.11
CA ARG A 274 9.81 -21.16 14.60
C ARG A 274 9.87 -22.56 13.96
N VAL A 275 10.21 -22.65 12.69
CA VAL A 275 10.70 -23.83 12.03
C VAL A 275 11.94 -24.11 12.83
N HIS A 276 11.92 -25.24 13.55
CA HIS A 276 13.08 -25.75 14.25
C HIS A 276 14.32 -25.46 13.40
N ALA A 277 15.33 -24.83 14.02
CA ALA A 277 16.62 -24.49 13.41
C ALA A 277 17.38 -25.71 12.80
N ALA A 278 16.72 -26.86 12.68
CA ALA A 278 17.21 -28.09 12.09
C ALA A 278 16.85 -28.27 10.59
N ASP A 279 15.82 -27.60 10.05
CA ASP A 279 15.34 -27.87 8.68
C ASP A 279 15.45 -26.67 7.71
N ALA A 280 15.92 -25.51 8.18
CA ALA A 280 16.21 -24.38 7.30
C ALA A 280 17.52 -24.63 6.54
N VAL A 281 17.43 -25.12 5.30
CA VAL A 281 18.53 -24.98 4.34
C VAL A 281 18.65 -23.49 4.03
N GLY A 282 19.50 -22.80 4.78
CA GLY A 282 19.82 -21.38 4.58
C GLY A 282 19.56 -20.45 5.77
N GLY A 283 18.93 -20.92 6.86
CA GLY A 283 18.89 -20.19 8.15
C GLY A 283 18.35 -18.75 8.13
N GLN A 284 17.69 -18.31 7.05
CA GLN A 284 17.26 -16.91 6.92
C GLN A 284 15.85 -16.78 7.48
N GLU A 285 15.72 -16.04 8.58
CA GLU A 285 14.41 -15.60 9.10
C GLU A 285 13.64 -14.89 7.99
N ALA A 286 12.36 -15.20 7.86
CA ALA A 286 11.55 -14.59 6.82
C ALA A 286 11.41 -13.09 7.07
N CYS A 287 11.70 -12.28 6.05
CA CYS A 287 11.74 -10.83 6.18
C CYS A 287 10.32 -10.28 6.44
N PRO A 288 10.10 -9.39 7.44
CA PRO A 288 8.80 -8.79 7.74
C PRO A 288 8.09 -8.16 6.52
N ILE A 289 8.85 -7.60 5.58
CA ILE A 289 8.34 -7.13 4.29
C ILE A 289 7.56 -8.24 3.57
N GLU A 290 8.23 -9.37 3.33
CA GLU A 290 7.66 -10.47 2.55
C GLU A 290 6.46 -11.09 3.27
N LEU A 291 6.52 -11.16 4.60
CA LEU A 291 5.43 -11.71 5.42
C LEU A 291 4.17 -10.88 5.33
N THR A 292 4.29 -9.57 5.50
CA THR A 292 3.13 -8.68 5.42
C THR A 292 2.58 -8.63 4.01
N GLN A 293 3.43 -8.62 2.98
CA GLN A 293 2.98 -8.71 1.57
C GLN A 293 2.24 -10.04 1.30
N GLN A 294 2.77 -11.18 1.76
CA GLN A 294 2.10 -12.47 1.62
C GLN A 294 0.76 -12.52 2.37
N PHE A 295 0.69 -11.91 3.56
CA PHE A 295 -0.53 -11.77 4.33
C PHE A 295 -1.59 -10.97 3.56
N LEU A 296 -1.24 -9.79 3.05
CA LEU A 296 -2.14 -8.95 2.25
C LEU A 296 -2.61 -9.68 0.99
N LEU A 297 -1.69 -10.37 0.28
CA LEU A 297 -2.02 -11.13 -0.93
C LEU A 297 -3.03 -12.24 -0.61
N ARG A 298 -2.72 -13.09 0.37
CA ARG A 298 -3.56 -14.23 0.73
C ARG A 298 -4.97 -13.77 1.16
N HIS A 299 -5.04 -12.88 2.13
CA HIS A 299 -6.31 -12.43 2.68
C HIS A 299 -7.07 -11.50 1.72
N GLY A 300 -6.36 -10.78 0.86
CA GLY A 300 -6.96 -10.01 -0.23
C GLY A 300 -7.63 -10.89 -1.27
N LEU A 301 -6.98 -11.99 -1.68
CA LEU A 301 -7.54 -12.97 -2.62
C LEU A 301 -8.73 -13.73 -2.03
N ASP A 302 -8.65 -14.09 -0.75
CA ASP A 302 -9.74 -14.80 -0.05
C ASP A 302 -10.90 -13.86 0.32
N GLY A 303 -10.70 -12.53 0.23
CA GLY A 303 -11.68 -11.51 0.64
C GLY A 303 -11.87 -11.41 2.16
N THR A 304 -10.92 -11.95 2.93
CA THR A 304 -10.98 -12.04 4.40
C THR A 304 -10.19 -10.95 5.12
N LEU A 305 -9.47 -10.09 4.38
CA LEU A 305 -8.60 -9.05 4.96
C LEU A 305 -9.31 -8.08 5.93
N TRP A 306 -10.63 -7.98 5.81
CA TRP A 306 -11.49 -7.09 6.60
C TRP A 306 -12.29 -7.84 7.67
N ASP A 307 -12.14 -9.16 7.73
CA ASP A 307 -12.83 -10.03 8.69
C ASP A 307 -12.00 -10.16 9.97
N LYS A 308 -12.55 -9.62 11.06
CA LYS A 308 -11.92 -9.62 12.38
C LYS A 308 -11.55 -11.02 12.88
N THR A 309 -12.34 -12.02 12.51
CA THR A 309 -12.14 -13.40 12.94
C THR A 309 -11.08 -14.12 12.13
N ALA A 310 -10.88 -13.74 10.87
CA ALA A 310 -9.96 -14.41 9.95
C ALA A 310 -8.52 -13.91 10.07
N CYS A 311 -8.33 -12.64 10.45
CA CYS A 311 -7.03 -11.96 10.43
C CYS A 311 -6.42 -11.73 11.83
N TRP A 312 -6.83 -12.50 12.84
CA TRP A 312 -6.34 -12.36 14.23
C TRP A 312 -6.41 -10.91 14.72
N ILE A 313 -7.51 -10.23 14.37
CA ILE A 313 -7.63 -8.80 14.60
C ILE A 313 -7.99 -8.56 16.06
N ARG A 314 -7.12 -7.82 16.75
CA ARG A 314 -7.37 -7.36 18.12
C ARG A 314 -7.66 -5.85 18.14
N LYS A 315 -8.48 -5.44 19.10
CA LYS A 315 -8.58 -4.02 19.44
C LYS A 315 -7.27 -3.62 20.10
N GLU A 316 -6.81 -2.41 19.80
CA GLU A 316 -5.84 -1.79 20.68
C GLU A 316 -6.56 -1.40 21.99
N GLU A 317 -5.95 -1.78 23.12
CA GLU A 317 -6.42 -1.46 24.48
C GLU A 317 -5.78 -0.17 25.00
#